data_AF-A0A352XC36-F1
#
_entry.id   AF-A0A352XC36-F1
#
_cell.length_a   1.000
_cell.length_b   1.000
_cell.length_c   1.000
_cell.angle_alpha   90.00
_cell.angle_beta   90.00
_cell.angle_gamma   90.00
#
_symmetry.space_group_name_H-M   'P 1'
#
loop_
_entity.id
_entity.type
_entity.pdbx_description
1 polymer ?
#
loop_
_entity_poly.entity_id
_entity_poly.type
_entity_poly.pdbx_seq_one_letter_code
_entity_poly.pdbx_strand_id
1 'polypeptide(L)'
;MRFRQKLLIAGWLILAPFTTTACQNSPSESISTTPEPSQTIANTSQPSQTIVNTPITSQPKDYIGFQYENPEQIKDLEFLGGMVFLGGAVKNMQGGYAYMRQNGQNMLWLIGQKKPDSAGKIISEVLDILTFTEYDKELNNRTYHLSMGRCRLNGKSNSDVEVVAIVVLEPKEWLDKVKQAWRINRKTGNFEPTTNDNMICENPNIS
;
A
#
# COMPACT_ATOMS: atom_id res chain seq x y z
N MET A 1 -17.86 7.17 -12.87
CA MET A 1 -18.43 5.95 -13.50
C MET A 1 -17.91 4.76 -12.70
N ARG A 2 -18.75 3.87 -12.14
CA ARG A 2 -18.28 2.77 -11.26
C ARG A 2 -18.14 1.47 -12.06
N PHE A 3 -16.94 0.89 -12.07
CA PHE A 3 -16.69 -0.46 -12.60
C PHE A 3 -16.70 -1.48 -11.46
N ARG A 4 -17.34 -2.63 -11.70
CA ARG A 4 -17.28 -3.81 -10.81
C ARG A 4 -16.79 -5.01 -11.61
N GLN A 5 -15.55 -5.43 -11.36
CA GLN A 5 -15.03 -6.72 -11.82
C GLN A 5 -15.08 -7.73 -10.67
N LYS A 6 -15.57 -8.94 -10.96
CA LYS A 6 -15.43 -10.10 -10.08
C LYS A 6 -14.23 -10.91 -10.56
N LEU A 7 -13.35 -11.29 -9.64
CA LEU A 7 -12.18 -12.12 -9.91
C LEU A 7 -12.10 -13.24 -8.85
N LEU A 8 -11.67 -14.43 -9.26
CA LEU A 8 -11.66 -15.67 -8.47
C LEU A 8 -10.33 -16.38 -8.72
N ILE A 9 -9.41 -16.40 -7.74
CA ILE A 9 -8.03 -16.88 -7.93
C ILE A 9 -7.61 -17.84 -6.80
N ALA A 10 -6.56 -18.65 -7.01
CA ALA A 10 -6.21 -19.81 -6.19
C ALA A 10 -4.73 -19.91 -5.75
N GLY A 11 -4.49 -20.14 -4.45
CA GLY A 11 -3.19 -20.52 -3.90
C GLY A 11 -3.19 -20.65 -2.37
N TRP A 12 -2.48 -21.65 -1.84
CA TRP A 12 -2.44 -22.07 -0.41
C TRP A 12 -1.37 -21.34 0.45
N LEU A 13 -1.45 -21.56 1.77
CA LEU A 13 -0.36 -21.83 2.76
C LEU A 13 0.00 -20.79 3.86
N ILE A 14 -0.38 -21.17 5.11
CA ILE A 14 0.29 -21.09 6.43
C ILE A 14 0.94 -19.76 6.93
N LEU A 15 0.53 -19.37 8.15
CA LEU A 15 0.93 -18.17 8.91
C LEU A 15 2.13 -18.38 9.86
N ALA A 16 2.88 -17.30 10.14
CA ALA A 16 3.75 -17.14 11.32
C ALA A 16 3.69 -15.67 11.83
N PRO A 17 3.96 -15.39 13.12
CA PRO A 17 3.78 -14.07 13.72
C PRO A 17 5.02 -13.16 13.63
N PHE A 18 4.81 -11.85 13.65
CA PHE A 18 5.87 -10.83 13.67
C PHE A 18 6.34 -10.49 15.08
N THR A 19 7.65 -10.29 15.23
CA THR A 19 8.25 -9.49 16.30
C THR A 19 9.10 -8.38 15.68
N THR A 20 8.91 -7.15 16.16
CA THR A 20 9.63 -5.95 15.72
C THR A 20 10.97 -5.80 16.44
N THR A 21 12.05 -5.58 15.70
CA THR A 21 13.36 -5.16 16.25
C THR A 21 13.82 -3.89 15.53
N ALA A 22 14.25 -2.89 16.30
CA ALA A 22 14.64 -1.57 15.80
C ALA A 22 16.03 -1.58 15.10
N CYS A 23 16.22 -0.67 14.14
CA CYS A 23 17.52 -0.40 13.54
C CYS A 23 18.29 0.64 14.37
N GLN A 24 19.53 0.32 14.79
CA GLN A 24 20.48 1.31 15.29
C GLN A 24 21.42 1.77 14.18
N ASN A 25 21.62 3.08 14.08
CA ASN A 25 22.55 3.71 13.14
C ASN A 25 24.01 3.55 13.58
N SER A 26 24.92 3.50 12.60
CA SER A 26 26.30 4.01 12.72
C SER A 26 26.84 4.42 11.33
N PRO A 27 27.69 5.45 11.23
CA PRO A 27 27.95 6.14 9.97
C PRO A 27 29.22 5.66 9.23
N SER A 28 29.37 6.15 7.99
CA SER A 28 30.39 5.76 7.01
C SER A 28 31.72 6.52 7.14
N GLU A 29 32.81 5.90 6.69
CA GLU A 29 34.04 6.59 6.27
C GLU A 29 34.23 6.49 4.75
N SER A 30 34.88 7.49 4.15
CA SER A 30 35.12 7.63 2.70
C SER A 30 36.59 7.89 2.42
N ILE A 31 37.16 7.31 1.35
CA ILE A 31 38.50 7.66 0.85
C ILE A 31 38.51 7.86 -0.68
N SER A 32 39.24 8.92 -1.06
CA SER A 32 39.51 9.56 -2.37
C SER A 32 39.72 8.70 -3.63
N THR A 33 39.53 9.34 -4.79
CA THR A 33 40.01 8.96 -6.15
C THR A 33 41.50 9.38 -6.34
N THR A 34 42.23 9.26 -7.48
CA THR A 34 41.88 9.35 -8.93
C THR A 34 42.90 8.54 -9.83
N PRO A 35 43.26 8.80 -11.13
CA PRO A 35 43.28 7.68 -12.11
C PRO A 35 44.56 7.42 -12.97
N GLU A 36 44.51 6.33 -13.78
CA GLU A 36 45.15 6.12 -15.12
C GLU A 36 46.69 5.79 -15.18
N PRO A 37 47.30 5.09 -16.20
CA PRO A 37 46.79 4.48 -17.46
C PRO A 37 47.01 2.95 -17.72
N SER A 38 46.40 2.52 -18.83
CA SER A 38 46.44 1.23 -19.57
C SER A 38 47.76 0.45 -19.71
N GLN A 39 47.66 -0.90 -19.70
CA GLN A 39 48.35 -1.80 -20.65
C GLN A 39 47.49 -3.01 -21.03
N THR A 40 47.63 -3.50 -22.26
CA THR A 40 46.90 -4.66 -22.82
C THR A 40 47.80 -5.89 -22.84
N ILE A 41 47.40 -6.98 -22.19
CA ILE A 41 47.96 -8.32 -22.43
C ILE A 41 46.82 -9.33 -22.51
N ALA A 42 46.72 -10.05 -23.63
CA ALA A 42 45.82 -11.19 -23.77
C ALA A 42 46.49 -12.45 -23.22
N ASN A 43 45.75 -13.26 -22.46
CA ASN A 43 46.11 -14.66 -22.24
C ASN A 43 44.87 -15.51 -22.00
N THR A 44 44.93 -16.76 -22.48
CA THR A 44 43.76 -17.59 -22.73
C THR A 44 43.62 -18.72 -21.70
N SER A 45 42.38 -19.19 -21.53
CA SER A 45 41.95 -20.54 -21.12
C SER A 45 41.84 -20.96 -19.63
N GLN A 46 40.63 -21.47 -19.36
CA GLN A 46 40.13 -22.30 -18.24
C GLN A 46 39.76 -21.64 -16.90
N PRO A 47 38.71 -22.18 -16.23
CA PRO A 47 37.71 -21.32 -15.60
C PRO A 47 37.82 -21.32 -14.07
N SER A 48 38.39 -20.25 -13.53
CA SER A 48 38.13 -19.88 -12.14
C SER A 48 36.66 -19.51 -12.00
N GLN A 49 35.98 -20.15 -11.06
CA GLN A 49 34.55 -19.99 -10.83
C GLN A 49 34.24 -18.52 -10.53
N THR A 50 33.60 -17.83 -11.48
CA THR A 50 33.02 -16.53 -11.21
C THR A 50 31.95 -16.73 -10.14
N ILE A 51 32.18 -16.17 -8.95
CA ILE A 51 31.11 -15.94 -7.99
C ILE A 51 30.15 -15.01 -8.73
N VAL A 52 29.07 -15.59 -9.25
CA VAL A 52 27.95 -14.79 -9.73
C VAL A 52 27.50 -14.00 -8.53
N ASN A 53 27.60 -12.68 -8.59
CA ASN A 53 26.86 -11.80 -7.70
C ASN A 53 25.38 -12.08 -7.98
N THR A 54 24.82 -13.05 -7.29
CA THR A 54 23.38 -13.26 -7.22
C THR A 54 22.82 -11.94 -6.74
N PRO A 55 21.97 -11.24 -7.53
CA PRO A 55 21.23 -10.12 -6.99
C PRO A 55 20.51 -10.66 -5.76
N ILE A 56 20.72 -10.06 -4.59
CA ILE A 56 20.02 -10.47 -3.39
C ILE A 56 18.56 -10.11 -3.62
N THR A 57 17.77 -11.09 -4.04
CA THR A 57 16.35 -10.95 -4.31
C THR A 57 15.62 -10.74 -2.98
N SER A 58 15.68 -9.52 -2.45
CA SER A 58 14.93 -9.10 -1.26
C SER A 58 13.46 -8.94 -1.63
N GLN A 59 12.80 -10.06 -1.92
CA GLN A 59 11.34 -10.13 -1.88
C GLN A 59 10.90 -9.72 -0.47
N PRO A 60 10.07 -8.68 -0.31
CA PRO A 60 9.41 -8.43 0.95
C PRO A 60 8.50 -9.64 1.23
N LYS A 61 8.93 -10.48 2.16
CA LYS A 61 8.03 -11.46 2.76
C LYS A 61 6.89 -10.68 3.43
N ASP A 62 5.69 -11.26 3.36
CA ASP A 62 4.45 -10.72 3.94
C ASP A 62 3.70 -9.63 3.15
N TYR A 63 3.66 -9.81 1.82
CA TYR A 63 2.68 -9.13 0.96
C TYR A 63 1.28 -9.77 1.08
N ILE A 64 0.37 -9.14 1.85
CA ILE A 64 -1.02 -9.61 2.00
C ILE A 64 -1.95 -8.88 1.01
N GLY A 65 -1.98 -9.37 -0.22
CA GLY A 65 -3.11 -9.17 -1.14
C GLY A 65 -2.74 -8.61 -2.51
N PHE A 66 -2.58 -9.51 -3.49
CA PHE A 66 -3.44 -9.68 -4.67
C PHE A 66 -2.93 -10.92 -5.40
N GLN A 67 -3.71 -12.00 -5.46
CA GLN A 67 -3.37 -13.09 -6.37
C GLN A 67 -3.82 -12.66 -7.77
N TYR A 68 -2.88 -12.31 -8.63
CA TYR A 68 -3.03 -12.41 -10.09
C TYR A 68 -2.22 -13.63 -10.53
N GLU A 69 -2.74 -14.46 -11.43
CA GLU A 69 -2.00 -15.65 -11.89
C GLU A 69 -0.71 -15.28 -12.63
N ASN A 70 -0.65 -14.08 -13.22
CA ASN A 70 0.58 -13.45 -13.68
C ASN A 70 0.54 -11.93 -13.37
N PRO A 71 1.48 -11.37 -12.57
CA PRO A 71 1.55 -9.93 -12.29
C PRO A 71 1.79 -9.05 -13.54
N GLU A 72 2.27 -9.61 -14.66
CA GLU A 72 2.38 -8.90 -15.94
C GLU A 72 1.01 -8.54 -16.55
N GLN A 73 -0.09 -9.18 -16.11
CA GLN A 73 -1.43 -8.99 -16.69
C GLN A 73 -2.07 -7.63 -16.38
N ILE A 74 -1.65 -6.94 -15.30
CA ILE A 74 -2.06 -5.56 -15.07
C ILE A 74 -0.85 -4.65 -15.19
N LYS A 75 -0.50 -4.40 -16.44
CA LYS A 75 0.49 -3.39 -16.83
C LYS A 75 0.21 -2.07 -16.11
N ASP A 76 1.28 -1.46 -15.61
CA ASP A 76 1.32 -0.14 -14.99
C ASP A 76 0.48 0.01 -13.69
N LEU A 77 0.12 -1.09 -13.01
CA LEU A 77 -0.51 -1.08 -11.68
C LEU A 77 0.54 -1.21 -10.56
N GLU A 78 0.47 -0.30 -9.59
CA GLU A 78 1.40 -0.13 -8.48
C GLU A 78 0.64 -0.16 -7.14
N PHE A 79 1.20 -0.85 -6.14
CA PHE A 79 0.68 -0.85 -4.77
C PHE A 79 1.40 0.22 -3.94
N LEU A 80 0.64 1.18 -3.40
CA LEU A 80 1.16 2.32 -2.63
C LEU A 80 1.00 2.15 -1.11
N GLY A 81 0.27 1.12 -0.66
CA GLY A 81 0.04 0.82 0.76
C GLY A 81 -1.34 0.22 1.02
N GLY A 82 -1.61 -0.24 2.23
CA GLY A 82 -2.91 -0.82 2.57
C GLY A 82 -3.03 -1.20 4.05
N MET A 83 -4.23 -1.58 4.46
CA MET A 83 -4.52 -2.02 5.83
C MET A 83 -5.67 -3.02 5.85
N VAL A 84 -5.57 -4.05 6.69
CA VAL A 84 -6.65 -4.96 7.05
C VAL A 84 -7.36 -4.41 8.29
N PHE A 85 -8.69 -4.41 8.31
CA PHE A 85 -9.45 -3.96 9.49
C PHE A 85 -9.25 -4.94 10.65
N LEU A 86 -8.69 -4.46 11.77
CA LEU A 86 -8.48 -5.26 13.00
C LEU A 86 -9.78 -5.76 13.66
N GLY A 87 -10.95 -5.37 13.14
CA GLY A 87 -12.24 -5.90 13.54
C GLY A 87 -13.38 -5.41 12.64
N GLY A 88 -14.40 -6.24 12.49
CA GLY A 88 -15.61 -5.97 11.70
C GLY A 88 -15.51 -6.45 10.25
N ALA A 89 -16.50 -7.23 9.82
CA ALA A 89 -16.54 -7.81 8.49
C ALA A 89 -17.13 -6.83 7.46
N VAL A 90 -16.58 -6.84 6.24
CA VAL A 90 -17.20 -6.19 5.08
C VAL A 90 -17.92 -7.28 4.27
N LYS A 91 -19.25 -7.19 4.13
CA LYS A 91 -20.07 -8.22 3.46
C LYS A 91 -19.77 -9.65 3.95
N ASN A 92 -19.61 -9.83 5.26
CA ASN A 92 -19.25 -11.10 5.93
C ASN A 92 -17.84 -11.65 5.60
N MET A 93 -16.96 -10.82 5.03
CA MET A 93 -15.55 -11.11 4.75
C MET A 93 -14.63 -10.29 5.65
N GLN A 94 -13.39 -10.74 5.88
CA GLN A 94 -12.37 -9.93 6.54
C GLN A 94 -12.03 -8.74 5.62
N GLY A 95 -12.36 -7.52 6.05
CA GLY A 95 -12.21 -6.34 5.20
C GLY A 95 -10.84 -5.69 5.32
N GLY A 96 -10.50 -4.89 4.32
CA GLY A 96 -9.38 -3.97 4.32
C GLY A 96 -9.46 -2.98 3.16
N TYR A 97 -8.43 -2.18 2.97
CA TYR A 97 -8.27 -1.35 1.79
C TYR A 97 -6.84 -1.43 1.24
N ALA A 98 -6.69 -1.23 -0.07
CA ALA A 98 -5.42 -1.14 -0.76
C ALA A 98 -5.38 0.16 -1.57
N TYR A 99 -4.39 1.01 -1.31
CA TYR A 99 -4.11 2.21 -2.07
C TYR A 99 -3.23 1.82 -3.27
N MET A 100 -3.74 2.09 -4.46
CA MET A 100 -3.19 1.65 -5.74
C MET A 100 -2.96 2.86 -6.64
N ARG A 101 -2.04 2.73 -7.60
CA ARG A 101 -1.89 3.67 -8.71
C ARG A 101 -1.84 2.91 -10.02
N GLN A 102 -2.58 3.37 -11.03
CA GLN A 102 -2.52 2.79 -12.38
C GLN A 102 -2.47 3.89 -13.43
N ASN A 103 -1.51 3.84 -14.36
CA ASN A 103 -1.31 4.87 -15.38
C ASN A 103 -1.25 6.30 -14.81
N GLY A 104 -0.69 6.47 -13.61
CA GLY A 104 -0.61 7.75 -12.89
C GLY A 104 -1.85 8.14 -12.07
N GLN A 105 -3.00 7.47 -12.28
CA GLN A 105 -4.22 7.66 -11.50
C GLN A 105 -4.18 6.89 -10.18
N ASN A 106 -4.43 7.58 -9.08
CA ASN A 106 -4.53 7.01 -7.75
C ASN A 106 -5.94 6.48 -7.48
N MET A 107 -6.01 5.36 -6.78
CA MET A 107 -7.24 4.64 -6.48
C MET A 107 -7.18 4.04 -5.07
N LEU A 108 -8.30 4.01 -4.36
CA LEU A 108 -8.45 3.22 -3.14
C LEU A 108 -9.42 2.07 -3.39
N TRP A 109 -8.93 0.85 -3.27
CA TRP A 109 -9.72 -0.36 -3.46
C TRP A 109 -10.20 -0.86 -2.09
N LEU A 110 -11.51 -1.05 -1.95
CA LEU A 110 -12.10 -1.73 -0.79
C LEU A 110 -12.02 -3.23 -1.05
N ILE A 111 -11.30 -3.97 -0.21
CA ILE A 111 -11.08 -5.41 -0.37
C ILE A 111 -11.80 -6.21 0.71
N GLY A 112 -12.30 -7.39 0.32
CA GLY A 112 -12.87 -8.39 1.21
C GLY A 112 -12.18 -9.74 1.02
N GLN A 113 -11.66 -10.31 2.11
CA GLN A 113 -11.04 -11.63 2.13
C GLN A 113 -12.02 -12.65 2.69
N LYS A 114 -12.35 -13.66 1.88
CA LYS A 114 -13.13 -14.82 2.33
C LYS A 114 -12.28 -15.64 3.31
N LYS A 115 -12.95 -16.36 4.22
CA LYS A 115 -12.27 -17.37 5.03
C LYS A 115 -11.49 -18.32 4.11
N PRO A 116 -10.31 -18.81 4.54
CA PRO A 116 -9.63 -19.86 3.80
C PRO A 116 -10.58 -21.03 3.52
N ASP A 117 -10.52 -21.60 2.33
CA ASP A 117 -11.22 -22.85 2.02
C ASP A 117 -10.57 -24.04 2.77
N SER A 118 -11.06 -25.26 2.52
CA SER A 118 -10.43 -26.49 3.07
C SER A 118 -8.99 -26.69 2.61
N ALA A 119 -8.58 -25.95 1.59
CA ALA A 119 -7.23 -25.85 1.04
C ALA A 119 -6.42 -24.71 1.68
N GLY A 120 -6.89 -24.04 2.74
CA GLY A 120 -6.15 -22.94 3.36
C GLY A 120 -5.87 -21.77 2.40
N LYS A 121 -6.56 -21.70 1.26
CA LYS A 121 -6.38 -20.69 0.22
C LYS A 121 -7.28 -19.50 0.52
N ILE A 122 -6.69 -18.30 0.57
CA ILE A 122 -7.42 -17.05 0.82
C ILE A 122 -7.89 -16.46 -0.50
N ILE A 123 -9.20 -16.29 -0.67
CA ILE A 123 -9.78 -15.60 -1.83
C ILE A 123 -10.08 -14.15 -1.45
N SER A 124 -9.37 -13.21 -2.07
CA SER A 124 -9.64 -11.77 -1.98
C SER A 124 -10.55 -11.30 -3.11
N GLU A 125 -11.47 -10.38 -2.83
CA GLU A 125 -12.40 -9.77 -3.79
C GLU A 125 -12.32 -8.23 -3.66
N VAL A 126 -12.24 -7.53 -4.79
CA VAL A 126 -12.39 -6.06 -4.82
C VAL A 126 -13.88 -5.73 -4.83
N LEU A 127 -14.34 -5.01 -3.82
CA LEU A 127 -15.77 -4.77 -3.56
C LEU A 127 -16.27 -3.46 -4.16
N ASP A 128 -15.43 -2.43 -4.08
CA ASP A 128 -15.65 -1.09 -4.66
C ASP A 128 -14.29 -0.42 -4.89
N ILE A 129 -14.25 0.49 -5.86
CA ILE A 129 -13.05 1.26 -6.20
C ILE A 129 -13.39 2.74 -6.14
N LEU A 130 -12.63 3.46 -5.34
CA LEU A 130 -12.64 4.92 -5.31
C LEU A 130 -11.48 5.45 -6.16
N THR A 131 -11.74 6.46 -6.99
CA THR A 131 -10.79 7.08 -7.91
C THR A 131 -10.64 8.57 -7.57
N PHE A 132 -9.43 9.12 -7.70
CA PHE A 132 -9.12 10.48 -7.23
C PHE A 132 -8.77 11.45 -8.36
N THR A 133 -9.45 11.36 -9.51
CA THR A 133 -9.14 12.12 -10.74
C THR A 133 -8.96 13.64 -10.54
N GLU A 134 -9.71 14.25 -9.62
CA GLU A 134 -9.63 15.69 -9.31
C GLU A 134 -8.42 16.08 -8.44
N TYR A 135 -7.73 15.10 -7.85
CA TYR A 135 -6.67 15.26 -6.86
C TYR A 135 -5.40 14.46 -7.18
N ASP A 136 -5.36 13.78 -8.33
CA ASP A 136 -4.25 12.88 -8.68
C ASP A 136 -2.91 13.61 -8.71
N LYS A 137 -2.87 14.88 -9.13
CA LYS A 137 -1.63 15.67 -9.15
C LYS A 137 -1.18 16.05 -7.73
N GLU A 138 -2.13 16.44 -6.89
CA GLU A 138 -1.94 16.92 -5.52
C GLU A 138 -1.57 15.77 -4.56
N LEU A 139 -2.09 14.56 -4.81
CA LEU A 139 -1.68 13.33 -4.12
C LEU A 139 -0.27 12.90 -4.56
N ASN A 140 0.00 12.91 -5.88
CA ASN A 140 1.31 12.52 -6.42
C ASN A 140 2.44 13.50 -6.00
N ASN A 141 2.16 14.80 -5.91
CA ASN A 141 3.14 15.81 -5.49
C ASN A 141 3.20 16.05 -3.96
N ARG A 142 2.42 15.30 -3.17
CA ARG A 142 2.32 15.41 -1.70
C ARG A 142 1.86 16.79 -1.19
N THR A 143 1.04 17.51 -1.96
CA THR A 143 0.26 18.65 -1.43
C THR A 143 -0.90 18.14 -0.57
N TYR A 144 -1.53 17.05 -1.00
CA TYR A 144 -2.59 16.36 -0.27
C TYR A 144 -2.13 14.97 0.18
N HIS A 145 -2.80 14.43 1.20
CA HIS A 145 -2.64 13.07 1.70
C HIS A 145 -3.99 12.35 1.73
N LEU A 146 -3.98 11.07 1.37
CA LEU A 146 -5.12 10.18 1.56
C LEU A 146 -5.03 9.54 2.95
N SER A 147 -5.73 10.13 3.91
CA SER A 147 -5.85 9.56 5.26
C SER A 147 -6.88 8.43 5.26
N MET A 148 -6.50 7.27 5.80
CA MET A 148 -7.31 6.05 5.75
C MET A 148 -7.43 5.48 7.17
N GLY A 149 -8.63 5.54 7.75
CA GLY A 149 -8.89 5.05 9.11
C GLY A 149 -8.20 5.83 10.24
N ARG A 150 -7.54 6.95 9.94
CA ARG A 150 -6.84 7.84 10.89
C ARG A 150 -7.54 9.20 11.07
N CYS A 151 -8.84 9.27 10.77
CA CYS A 151 -9.65 10.47 10.93
C CYS A 151 -10.64 10.33 12.09
N ARG A 152 -10.76 11.38 12.90
CA ARG A 152 -11.78 11.57 13.93
C ARG A 152 -12.94 12.37 13.34
N LEU A 153 -14.16 12.08 13.78
CA LEU A 153 -15.39 12.79 13.40
C LEU A 153 -16.07 13.32 14.66
N ASN A 154 -16.60 14.55 14.61
CA ASN A 154 -17.41 15.16 15.66
C ASN A 154 -16.75 15.09 17.06
N GLY A 155 -15.46 15.41 17.14
CA GLY A 155 -14.72 15.47 18.41
C GLY A 155 -14.46 14.12 19.10
N LYS A 156 -14.72 12.98 18.45
CA LYS A 156 -14.34 11.66 18.99
C LYS A 156 -12.83 11.58 19.23
N SER A 157 -12.41 11.05 20.39
CA SER A 157 -11.00 10.84 20.74
C SER A 157 -10.31 9.78 19.88
N ASN A 158 -11.06 8.77 19.44
CA ASN A 158 -10.55 7.63 18.68
C ASN A 158 -10.80 7.83 17.18
N SER A 159 -9.83 7.44 16.35
CA SER A 159 -9.95 7.43 14.90
C SER A 159 -11.02 6.44 14.43
N ASP A 160 -11.82 6.85 13.45
CA ASP A 160 -12.87 6.05 12.84
C ASP A 160 -12.28 5.28 11.66
N VAL A 161 -12.05 3.98 11.87
CA VAL A 161 -11.48 3.04 10.87
C VAL A 161 -12.32 2.86 9.60
N GLU A 162 -13.53 3.41 9.57
CA GLU A 162 -14.41 3.43 8.40
C GLU A 162 -14.33 4.73 7.61
N VAL A 163 -13.57 5.73 8.06
CA VAL A 163 -13.43 7.03 7.36
C VAL A 163 -12.18 7.05 6.49
N VAL A 164 -12.35 7.53 5.26
CA VAL A 164 -11.28 7.84 4.31
C VAL A 164 -11.44 9.30 3.90
N ALA A 165 -10.35 10.05 3.89
CA ALA A 165 -10.38 11.47 3.56
C ALA A 165 -9.15 11.92 2.77
N ILE A 166 -9.35 12.81 1.81
CA ILE A 166 -8.27 13.60 1.21
C ILE A 166 -8.13 14.88 2.03
N VAL A 167 -6.94 15.07 2.60
CA VAL A 167 -6.61 16.19 3.48
C VAL A 167 -5.43 16.98 2.94
N VAL A 168 -5.41 18.29 3.18
CA VAL A 168 -4.24 19.12 2.88
C VAL A 168 -3.14 18.80 3.88
N LEU A 169 -1.92 18.57 3.39
CA LEU A 169 -0.75 18.41 4.27
C LEU A 169 -0.31 19.78 4.79
N GLU A 170 -0.20 19.89 6.11
CA GLU A 170 0.18 21.11 6.83
C GLU A 170 1.19 20.75 7.95
N PRO A 171 2.04 21.68 8.42
CA PRO A 171 3.01 21.42 9.48
C PRO A 171 2.36 21.41 10.88
N LYS A 172 1.36 20.54 11.09
CA LYS A 172 0.66 20.31 12.36
C LYS A 172 0.22 18.85 12.50
N GLU A 173 0.15 18.35 13.73
CA GLU A 173 -0.18 16.95 14.05
C GLU A 173 -1.56 16.51 13.53
N TRP A 174 -2.55 17.40 13.58
CA TRP A 174 -3.94 17.13 13.18
C TRP A 174 -4.37 18.01 12.01
N LEU A 175 -4.73 17.38 10.90
CA LEU A 175 -5.13 17.98 9.63
C LEU A 175 -6.65 18.15 9.59
N ASP A 176 -7.12 19.39 9.66
CA ASP A 176 -8.54 19.78 9.64
C ASP A 176 -9.05 20.22 8.25
N LYS A 177 -8.15 20.50 7.31
CA LYS A 177 -8.47 20.90 5.92
C LYS A 177 -8.80 19.68 5.06
N VAL A 178 -9.99 19.12 5.29
CA VAL A 178 -10.55 18.02 4.49
C VAL A 178 -11.11 18.55 3.18
N LYS A 179 -10.66 17.97 2.06
CA LYS A 179 -11.15 18.28 0.70
C LYS A 179 -12.36 17.44 0.35
N GLN A 180 -12.27 16.13 0.54
CA GLN A 180 -13.36 15.21 0.31
C GLN A 180 -13.20 13.99 1.23
N ALA A 181 -14.32 13.49 1.75
CA ALA A 181 -14.35 12.30 2.59
C ALA A 181 -15.43 11.30 2.18
N TRP A 182 -15.16 10.04 2.53
CA TRP A 182 -16.05 8.90 2.32
C TRP A 182 -16.08 8.05 3.58
N ARG A 183 -17.24 7.43 3.83
CA ARG A 183 -17.39 6.36 4.79
C ARG A 183 -17.44 5.01 4.06
N ILE A 184 -16.76 4.02 4.62
CA ILE A 184 -16.80 2.63 4.18
C ILE A 184 -18.06 1.99 4.77
N ASN A 185 -19.06 1.76 3.92
CA ASN A 185 -20.24 1.01 4.34
C ASN A 185 -19.93 -0.49 4.32
N ARG A 186 -19.57 -1.02 5.49
CA ARG A 186 -19.19 -2.43 5.65
C ARG A 186 -20.32 -3.41 5.33
N LYS A 187 -21.60 -2.99 5.38
CA LYS A 187 -22.74 -3.84 5.02
C LYS A 187 -22.88 -4.01 3.51
N THR A 188 -22.75 -2.92 2.75
CA THR A 188 -22.89 -2.92 1.28
C THR A 188 -21.58 -3.27 0.57
N GLY A 189 -20.45 -3.02 1.23
CA GLY A 189 -19.10 -3.09 0.68
C GLY A 189 -18.85 -2.02 -0.36
N ASN A 190 -19.18 -0.77 -0.04
CA ASN A 190 -18.98 0.40 -0.89
C ASN A 190 -18.29 1.55 -0.12
N PHE A 191 -17.68 2.47 -0.87
CA PHE A 191 -17.43 3.83 -0.41
C PHE A 191 -18.68 4.70 -0.66
N GLU A 192 -19.12 5.41 0.36
CA GLU A 192 -20.28 6.31 0.36
C GLU A 192 -19.79 7.72 0.77
N PRO A 193 -20.10 8.79 0.03
CA PRO A 193 -19.71 10.15 0.41
C PRO A 193 -20.19 10.50 1.82
N THR A 194 -19.40 11.25 2.57
CA THR A 194 -19.76 11.71 3.92
C THR A 194 -19.44 13.20 4.09
N THR A 195 -19.84 13.80 5.21
CA THR A 195 -19.51 15.20 5.49
C THR A 195 -18.02 15.36 5.83
N ASN A 196 -17.46 16.51 5.45
CA ASN A 196 -16.15 16.98 5.88
C ASN A 196 -16.21 17.70 7.25
N ASP A 197 -17.41 18.03 7.75
CA ASP A 197 -17.61 18.84 8.95
C ASP A 197 -17.06 18.17 10.21
N ASN A 198 -16.36 18.94 11.05
CA ASN A 198 -15.73 18.48 12.29
C ASN A 198 -14.86 17.20 12.12
N MET A 199 -14.29 17.02 10.94
CA MET A 199 -13.34 15.96 10.64
C MET A 199 -11.91 16.46 10.82
N ILE A 200 -11.11 15.72 11.58
CA ILE A 200 -9.67 15.95 11.73
C ILE A 200 -8.93 14.63 11.52
N CYS A 201 -7.82 14.65 10.79
CA CYS A 201 -7.06 13.46 10.45
C CYS A 201 -5.60 13.55 10.94
N GLU A 202 -5.02 12.42 11.29
CA GLU A 202 -3.62 12.32 11.72
C GLU A 202 -2.66 12.69 10.57
N ASN A 203 -1.60 13.45 10.88
CA ASN A 203 -0.56 13.79 9.92
C ASN A 203 0.56 12.73 9.89
N PRO A 204 0.74 11.99 8.79
CA PRO A 204 1.74 10.92 8.71
C PRO A 204 3.19 11.39 8.74
N ASN A 205 3.44 12.71 8.65
CA ASN A 205 4.78 13.29 8.65
C ASN A 205 5.25 13.74 10.05
N ILE A 206 4.39 13.67 11.08
CA ILE A 206 4.63 14.20 12.43
C ILE A 206 4.34 13.16 13.53
N SER A 207 3.60 12.09 13.21
CA SER A 207 3.26 10.94 14.07
C SER A 207 4.43 9.98 14.31
#